data_AF-A0A2U1RM38-F1
#
_entry.id   AF-A0A2U1RM38-F1
#
_cell.length_a   1.000
_cell.length_b   1.000
_cell.length_c   1.000
_cell.angle_alpha   90.00
_cell.angle_beta   90.00
_cell.angle_gamma   90.00
#
_symmetry.space_group_name_H-M   'P 1'
#
loop_
_entity.id
_entity.type
_entity.pdbx_description
1 polymer ?
#
loop_
_entity_poly.entity_id
_entity_poly.type
_entity_poly.pdbx_seq_one_letter_code
_entity_poly.pdbx_strand_id
1 'polypeptide(L)'
;MSVHPLDLVRRNVADNARRFSVKPSVLPMTTTTLHRSARRHTLNERPAMTPLRMLLALGTLLLAGCAPALTPLERTSMLERYAAWAPDIAFYAPIAQAAYRNSSRIPTLPNTVFVRVTDVPVAGSVPGTTTAYLLGTDNAAHRHYIGIEGTQDFRQLLTDADAVPKQESALAIPVHPGFAAVARAVDEDLKAKQLLKPGYTVGLTGHSLGGAAALLLAMRIEKAGGAVERLVTFGQPKVTDTAGVSAFNRLMQKTTRVVSCDDVVAFLPSRGYAHGGDVLLLLDSPHFEAAREDLSRRLFAIALLGNLKDVRDDEIFRGHHMNTYITRLAQPRTKPQIYTTIDPKLCDGH
;
A
#
# COMPACT_ATOMS: atom_id res chain seq x y z
N MET A 1 -5.15 -54.42 20.38
CA MET A 1 -4.40 -53.41 21.15
C MET A 1 -3.70 -52.50 20.16
N SER A 2 -4.27 -51.31 20.02
CA SER A 2 -3.79 -50.18 19.24
C SER A 2 -2.63 -49.50 19.94
N VAL A 3 -1.57 -49.15 19.20
CA VAL A 3 -0.61 -48.11 19.64
C VAL A 3 -0.47 -47.08 18.54
N HIS A 4 -0.63 -45.83 18.97
CA HIS A 4 -0.85 -44.60 18.24
C HIS A 4 0.48 -44.04 17.67
N PRO A 5 0.48 -43.35 16.51
CA PRO A 5 1.69 -42.77 15.94
C PRO A 5 1.99 -41.39 16.57
N LEU A 6 2.66 -41.40 17.72
CA LEU A 6 3.31 -40.20 18.31
C LEU A 6 4.72 -40.47 18.88
N ASP A 7 5.25 -41.69 18.73
CA ASP A 7 6.55 -42.09 19.30
C ASP A 7 7.76 -41.92 18.37
N LEU A 8 7.61 -41.22 17.23
CA LEU A 8 8.71 -41.05 16.25
C LEU A 8 9.28 -39.63 16.13
N VAL A 9 9.08 -38.75 17.13
CA VAL A 9 9.62 -37.37 17.10
C VAL A 9 10.51 -37.02 18.31
N ARG A 10 10.87 -38.00 19.16
CA ARG A 10 11.72 -37.77 20.35
C ARG A 10 13.12 -38.40 20.30
N ARG A 11 13.68 -38.61 19.11
CA ARG A 11 15.09 -38.97 18.94
C ARG A 11 15.68 -38.21 17.75
N ASN A 12 16.07 -36.94 17.95
CA ASN A 12 17.07 -36.23 17.13
C ASN A 12 17.43 -34.83 17.70
N VAL A 13 17.55 -34.69 19.03
CA VAL A 13 18.07 -33.47 19.70
C VAL A 13 19.31 -33.78 20.55
N ALA A 14 19.97 -34.91 20.33
CA ALA A 14 21.14 -35.32 21.10
C ALA A 14 22.26 -35.80 20.18
N ASP A 15 22.80 -34.93 19.31
CA ASP A 15 24.10 -35.23 18.68
C ASP A 15 24.91 -34.07 18.06
N ASN A 16 24.76 -32.82 18.50
CA ASN A 16 25.67 -31.75 18.01
C ASN A 16 26.25 -30.81 19.06
N ALA A 17 26.26 -31.22 20.33
CA ALA A 17 26.95 -30.52 21.41
C ALA A 17 28.19 -31.29 21.91
N ARG A 18 29.11 -31.65 21.00
CA ARG A 18 30.48 -32.08 21.37
C ARG A 18 31.48 -31.68 20.27
N ARG A 19 32.35 -30.71 20.61
CA ARG A 19 33.54 -30.13 19.92
C ARG A 19 33.36 -28.61 19.93
N PHE A 20 33.91 -27.81 20.84
CA PHE A 20 35.31 -27.65 21.23
C PHE A 20 35.43 -27.09 22.66
N SER A 21 36.53 -27.44 23.33
CA SER A 21 36.90 -27.07 24.70
C SER A 21 38.00 -25.99 24.68
N VAL A 22 37.83 -24.88 25.40
CA VAL A 22 38.94 -24.05 25.95
C VAL A 22 38.53 -23.48 27.32
N LYS A 23 39.46 -23.55 28.28
CA LYS A 23 39.32 -23.35 29.74
C LYS A 23 39.07 -21.89 30.20
N PRO A 24 38.53 -21.67 31.42
CA PRO A 24 38.38 -20.35 32.03
C PRO A 24 39.57 -19.98 32.93
N SER A 25 39.88 -18.68 33.02
CA SER A 25 40.83 -18.09 33.96
C SER A 25 40.09 -17.11 34.88
N VAL A 26 40.25 -17.30 36.20
CA VAL A 26 39.69 -16.49 37.29
C VAL A 26 40.79 -15.59 37.85
N LEU A 27 40.48 -14.31 38.18
CA LEU A 27 41.13 -13.47 39.20
C LEU A 27 40.23 -12.22 39.47
N PRO A 28 40.34 -11.57 40.65
CA PRO A 28 39.19 -11.12 41.44
C PRO A 28 39.00 -9.60 41.47
N MET A 29 37.79 -9.20 41.87
CA MET A 29 37.42 -7.83 42.21
C MET A 29 38.12 -7.34 43.48
N THR A 30 38.64 -6.12 43.43
CA THR A 30 38.96 -5.31 44.61
C THR A 30 38.08 -4.07 44.64
N THR A 31 37.43 -3.90 45.79
CA THR A 31 36.65 -2.74 46.24
C THR A 31 37.55 -1.58 46.65
N THR A 32 37.17 -0.35 46.28
CA THR A 32 37.59 0.85 47.01
C THR A 32 36.46 1.87 47.11
N THR A 33 36.04 2.10 48.35
CA THR A 33 35.21 3.17 48.92
C THR A 33 35.89 4.54 48.84
N LEU A 34 35.14 5.66 48.81
CA LEU A 34 35.45 7.04 49.31
C LEU A 34 34.61 8.05 48.48
N HIS A 35 34.01 9.13 48.97
CA HIS A 35 33.64 9.64 50.28
C HIS A 35 32.66 10.80 50.01
N ARG A 36 31.63 10.94 50.84
CA ARG A 36 30.65 12.03 50.79
C ARG A 36 31.27 13.25 51.49
N SER A 37 31.34 14.41 50.82
CA SER A 37 31.72 15.67 51.45
C SER A 37 30.66 16.73 51.17
N ALA A 38 30.10 17.26 52.26
CA ALA A 38 29.18 18.37 52.28
C ALA A 38 29.97 19.68 52.41
N ARG A 39 29.57 20.73 51.68
CA ARG A 39 29.77 22.13 52.11
C ARG A 39 28.58 22.98 51.68
N ARG A 40 27.92 23.57 52.69
CA ARG A 40 27.11 24.79 52.58
C ARG A 40 28.04 25.99 52.74
N HIS A 41 27.77 27.07 52.01
CA HIS A 41 27.94 28.46 52.49
C HIS A 41 27.02 29.41 51.68
N THR A 42 25.95 29.87 52.34
CA THR A 42 25.52 31.28 52.59
C THR A 42 26.24 32.39 51.80
N LEU A 43 25.69 33.52 51.30
CA LEU A 43 24.46 34.35 51.40
C LEU A 43 24.44 35.17 50.05
N ASN A 44 23.37 35.76 49.51
CA ASN A 44 22.71 36.98 50.01
C ASN A 44 21.54 37.39 49.08
N GLU A 45 20.43 37.82 49.70
CA GLU A 45 19.50 38.91 49.36
C GLU A 45 18.94 39.16 47.92
N ARG A 46 17.62 38.92 47.83
CA ARG A 46 16.51 39.52 47.02
C ARG A 46 16.79 40.87 46.28
N PRO A 47 16.11 41.16 45.14
CA PRO A 47 14.66 41.34 45.13
C PRO A 47 13.85 40.70 44.00
N ALA A 48 12.55 40.65 44.31
CA ALA A 48 11.44 40.09 43.58
C ALA A 48 11.33 40.56 42.12
N MET A 49 11.07 39.60 41.23
CA MET A 49 10.38 39.87 39.98
C MET A 49 8.97 39.28 40.07
N THR A 50 8.01 40.17 39.88
CA THR A 50 6.56 40.00 39.85
C THR A 50 6.09 38.97 38.83
N PRO A 51 4.98 38.25 39.07
CA PRO A 51 4.36 37.42 38.04
C PRO A 51 3.55 38.34 37.11
N LEU A 52 4.04 38.56 35.88
CA LEU A 52 3.28 39.24 34.84
C LEU A 52 2.17 38.29 34.33
N ARG A 53 1.04 38.28 35.05
CA ARG A 53 -0.28 37.95 34.51
C ARG A 53 -0.84 39.21 33.84
N MET A 54 -1.59 39.03 32.75
CA MET A 54 -2.13 40.03 31.78
C MET A 54 -1.12 40.38 30.67
N LEU A 55 -1.40 40.29 29.37
CA LEU A 55 -2.61 40.14 28.58
C LEU A 55 -2.26 39.35 27.31
N LEU A 56 -2.98 38.27 27.02
CA LEU A 56 -3.19 37.74 25.67
C LEU A 56 -4.58 37.08 25.63
N ALA A 57 -5.57 37.87 26.00
CA ALA A 57 -6.97 37.62 25.72
C ALA A 57 -7.40 38.68 24.70
N LEU A 58 -7.28 38.35 23.41
CA LEU A 58 -8.18 38.73 22.31
C LEU A 58 -7.48 38.29 21.01
N GLY A 59 -8.09 37.33 20.31
CA GLY A 59 -7.71 37.02 18.94
C GLY A 59 -7.36 35.56 18.63
N THR A 60 -7.77 34.56 19.41
CA THR A 60 -8.04 33.24 18.82
C THR A 60 -9.33 33.37 18.02
N LEU A 61 -9.20 33.97 16.83
CA LEU A 61 -10.17 33.75 15.77
C LEU A 61 -10.18 32.23 15.59
N LEU A 62 -11.28 31.60 16.04
CA LEU A 62 -11.66 30.28 15.58
C LEU A 62 -11.75 30.39 14.06
N LEU A 63 -10.65 30.11 13.36
CA LEU A 63 -10.70 29.55 12.03
C LEU A 63 -11.30 28.16 12.24
N ALA A 64 -12.62 28.12 12.42
CA ALA A 64 -13.41 26.99 11.99
C ALA A 64 -13.04 26.84 10.51
N GLY A 65 -12.13 25.92 10.24
CA GLY A 65 -11.59 25.67 8.93
C GLY A 65 -12.73 25.19 8.04
N CYS A 66 -13.44 26.13 7.43
CA CYS A 66 -14.19 25.83 6.22
C CYS A 66 -13.14 25.33 5.24
N ALA A 67 -13.14 24.04 4.93
CA ALA A 67 -12.45 23.54 3.76
C ALA A 67 -12.82 24.50 2.61
N PRO A 68 -11.84 25.09 1.90
CA PRO A 68 -12.15 26.10 0.89
C PRO A 68 -13.12 25.48 -0.10
N ALA A 69 -14.31 26.08 -0.22
CA ALA A 69 -15.31 25.61 -1.16
C ALA A 69 -14.69 25.65 -2.57
N LEU A 70 -14.75 24.52 -3.28
CA LEU A 70 -14.24 24.41 -4.65
C LEU A 70 -14.76 25.55 -5.52
N THR A 71 -13.87 26.18 -6.28
CA THR A 71 -14.29 27.11 -7.32
C THR A 71 -15.14 26.37 -8.37
N PRO A 72 -16.03 27.07 -9.11
CA PRO A 72 -16.81 26.44 -10.18
C PRO A 72 -15.94 25.72 -11.23
N LEU A 73 -14.75 26.26 -11.53
CA LEU A 73 -13.82 25.67 -12.47
C LEU A 73 -13.23 24.35 -11.94
N GLU A 74 -12.75 24.34 -10.69
CA GLU A 74 -12.22 23.13 -10.06
C GLU A 74 -13.28 22.04 -9.96
N ARG A 75 -14.51 22.42 -9.54
CA ARG A 75 -15.66 21.51 -9.51
C ARG A 75 -15.92 20.86 -10.86
N THR A 76 -15.99 21.67 -11.93
CA THR A 76 -16.25 21.17 -13.29
C THR A 76 -15.13 20.24 -13.74
N SER A 77 -13.86 20.64 -13.54
CA SER A 77 -12.70 19.82 -13.89
C SER A 77 -12.66 18.48 -13.13
N MET A 78 -13.08 18.44 -11.87
CA MET A 78 -13.15 17.18 -11.10
C MET A 78 -14.28 16.27 -11.59
N LEU A 79 -15.44 16.83 -11.94
CA LEU A 79 -16.54 16.07 -12.53
C LEU A 79 -16.17 15.47 -13.90
N GLU A 80 -15.53 16.25 -14.76
CA GLU A 80 -15.04 15.78 -16.06
C GLU A 80 -14.01 14.66 -15.91
N ARG A 81 -13.06 14.81 -14.97
CA ARG A 81 -12.10 13.74 -14.65
C ARG A 81 -12.78 12.48 -14.15
N TYR A 82 -13.72 12.60 -13.21
CA TYR A 82 -14.48 11.45 -12.75
C TYR A 82 -15.24 10.77 -13.89
N ALA A 83 -15.94 11.53 -14.73
CA ALA A 83 -16.66 11.00 -15.89
C ALA A 83 -15.74 10.27 -16.87
N ALA A 84 -14.51 10.76 -17.07
CA ALA A 84 -13.51 10.11 -17.92
C ALA A 84 -12.97 8.80 -17.32
N TRP A 85 -12.81 8.72 -15.99
CA TRP A 85 -12.20 7.54 -15.35
C TRP A 85 -13.19 6.48 -14.89
N ALA A 86 -14.43 6.87 -14.58
CA ALA A 86 -15.44 5.99 -13.99
C ALA A 86 -15.76 4.74 -14.83
N PRO A 87 -15.84 4.79 -16.18
CA PRO A 87 -16.08 3.60 -17.00
C PRO A 87 -14.99 2.54 -16.85
N ASP A 88 -13.72 2.94 -16.91
CA ASP A 88 -12.59 2.03 -16.71
C ASP A 88 -12.58 1.47 -15.29
N ILE A 89 -12.83 2.33 -14.29
CA ILE A 89 -12.87 1.90 -12.89
C ILE A 89 -13.95 0.83 -12.67
N ALA A 90 -15.15 1.05 -13.20
CA ALA A 90 -16.25 0.09 -13.11
C ALA A 90 -15.92 -1.21 -13.85
N PHE A 91 -15.20 -1.13 -14.97
CA PHE A 91 -14.76 -2.29 -15.75
C PHE A 91 -13.69 -3.14 -15.03
N TYR A 92 -12.67 -2.50 -14.45
CA TYR A 92 -11.55 -3.21 -13.82
C TYR A 92 -11.82 -3.68 -12.38
N ALA A 93 -12.74 -3.05 -11.64
CA ALA A 93 -13.11 -3.46 -10.28
C ALA A 93 -13.49 -4.95 -10.13
N PRO A 94 -14.40 -5.52 -10.96
CA PRO A 94 -14.74 -6.94 -10.86
C PRO A 94 -13.57 -7.86 -11.25
N ILE A 95 -12.67 -7.42 -12.14
CA ILE A 95 -11.46 -8.18 -12.50
C ILE A 95 -10.49 -8.22 -11.31
N ALA A 96 -10.27 -7.09 -10.62
CA ALA A 96 -9.44 -7.02 -9.42
C ALA A 96 -9.99 -7.91 -8.28
N GLN A 97 -11.30 -7.87 -8.06
CA GLN A 97 -11.96 -8.74 -7.07
C GLN A 97 -11.88 -10.23 -7.46
N ALA A 98 -12.00 -10.53 -8.74
CA ALA A 98 -11.88 -11.88 -9.24
C ALA A 98 -10.44 -12.38 -9.27
N ALA A 99 -9.41 -11.54 -9.16
CA ALA A 99 -8.02 -12.01 -9.11
C ALA A 99 -7.71 -12.84 -7.85
N TYR A 100 -8.34 -12.52 -6.71
CA TYR A 100 -8.19 -13.24 -5.45
C TYR A 100 -8.49 -14.74 -5.59
N ARG A 101 -7.53 -15.63 -5.30
CA ARG A 101 -7.65 -17.08 -5.53
C ARG A 101 -8.93 -17.76 -4.99
N ASN A 102 -9.51 -17.25 -3.92
CA ASN A 102 -10.73 -17.75 -3.28
C ASN A 102 -12.03 -17.12 -3.82
N SER A 103 -11.94 -16.20 -4.78
CA SER A 103 -13.10 -15.60 -5.39
C SER A 103 -13.87 -16.63 -6.20
N SER A 104 -15.14 -16.82 -5.85
CA SER A 104 -16.07 -17.70 -6.58
C SER A 104 -16.55 -17.11 -7.91
N ARG A 105 -16.20 -15.85 -8.20
CA ARG A 105 -16.66 -15.13 -9.39
C ARG A 105 -15.53 -15.00 -10.40
N ILE A 106 -15.84 -15.28 -11.66
CA ILE A 106 -15.05 -14.89 -12.82
C ILE A 106 -15.93 -13.89 -13.61
N PRO A 107 -15.43 -12.69 -13.93
CA PRO A 107 -16.19 -11.70 -14.68
C PRO A 107 -16.56 -12.27 -16.05
N THR A 108 -17.78 -11.98 -16.50
CA THR A 108 -18.21 -12.27 -17.87
C THR A 108 -18.10 -10.99 -18.67
N LEU A 109 -17.24 -10.98 -19.67
CA LEU A 109 -17.11 -9.87 -20.62
C LEU A 109 -17.31 -10.41 -22.04
N PRO A 110 -17.94 -9.65 -22.94
CA PRO A 110 -18.04 -10.03 -24.34
C PRO A 110 -16.68 -10.40 -24.92
N ASN A 111 -16.64 -11.47 -25.72
CA ASN A 111 -15.46 -11.96 -26.45
C ASN A 111 -14.22 -12.28 -25.59
N THR A 112 -14.33 -12.26 -24.26
CA THR A 112 -13.19 -12.46 -23.36
C THR A 112 -13.26 -13.81 -22.68
N VAL A 113 -12.21 -14.62 -22.85
CA VAL A 113 -12.04 -15.86 -22.10
C VAL A 113 -11.14 -15.60 -20.91
N PHE A 114 -11.64 -15.88 -19.70
CA PHE A 114 -10.90 -15.71 -18.46
C PHE A 114 -10.38 -17.04 -17.92
N VAL A 115 -9.10 -17.05 -17.54
CA VAL A 115 -8.43 -18.16 -16.86
C VAL A 115 -7.79 -17.63 -15.59
N ARG A 116 -8.05 -18.29 -14.47
CA ARG A 116 -7.40 -18.02 -13.19
C ARG A 116 -6.22 -18.96 -13.02
N VAL A 117 -5.06 -18.42 -12.71
CA VAL A 117 -3.86 -19.17 -12.38
C VAL A 117 -3.56 -18.95 -10.91
N THR A 118 -3.52 -20.03 -10.14
CA THR A 118 -3.23 -20.02 -8.71
C THR A 118 -1.86 -20.63 -8.42
N ASP A 119 -1.39 -20.45 -7.19
CA ASP A 119 -0.23 -21.13 -6.63
C ASP A 119 1.07 -20.87 -7.41
N VAL A 120 1.19 -19.67 -8.01
CA VAL A 120 2.40 -19.22 -8.69
C VAL A 120 3.49 -18.96 -7.64
N PRO A 121 4.61 -19.70 -7.63
CA PRO A 121 5.63 -19.54 -6.60
C PRO A 121 6.31 -18.18 -6.64
N VAL A 122 6.46 -17.53 -5.49
CA VAL A 122 7.12 -16.22 -5.39
C VAL A 122 8.55 -16.39 -4.90
N ALA A 123 9.50 -16.47 -5.84
CA ALA A 123 10.91 -16.61 -5.52
C ALA A 123 11.46 -15.36 -4.80
N GLY A 124 12.28 -15.57 -3.76
CA GLY A 124 12.85 -14.49 -2.94
C GLY A 124 11.92 -13.99 -1.83
N SER A 125 10.78 -14.65 -1.62
CA SER A 125 9.90 -14.47 -0.47
C SER A 125 10.06 -15.62 0.54
N VAL A 126 9.26 -15.62 1.61
CA VAL A 126 9.22 -16.71 2.60
C VAL A 126 8.94 -18.04 1.87
N PRO A 127 9.63 -19.15 2.22
CA PRO A 127 9.37 -20.44 1.59
C PRO A 127 7.89 -20.83 1.63
N GLY A 128 7.35 -21.23 0.48
CA GLY A 128 5.92 -21.54 0.31
C GLY A 128 5.02 -20.35 -0.02
N THR A 129 5.55 -19.12 -0.10
CA THR A 129 4.78 -17.97 -0.61
C THR A 129 4.40 -18.19 -2.08
N THR A 130 3.11 -18.04 -2.36
CA THR A 130 2.53 -18.10 -3.71
C THR A 130 1.66 -16.90 -3.99
N THR A 131 1.41 -16.60 -5.25
CA THR A 131 0.44 -15.61 -5.72
C THR A 131 -0.53 -16.23 -6.73
N ALA A 132 -1.55 -15.48 -7.12
CA ALA A 132 -2.51 -15.82 -8.16
C ALA A 132 -2.78 -14.61 -9.05
N TYR A 133 -3.16 -14.89 -10.29
CA TYR A 133 -3.63 -13.88 -11.23
C TYR A 133 -4.78 -14.41 -12.08
N LEU A 134 -5.57 -13.49 -12.60
CA LEU A 134 -6.64 -13.73 -13.55
C LEU A 134 -6.20 -13.15 -14.90
N LEU A 135 -6.21 -13.97 -15.95
CA LEU A 135 -5.93 -13.56 -17.32
C LEU A 135 -7.20 -13.65 -18.16
N GLY A 136 -7.68 -12.51 -18.65
CA GLY A 136 -8.68 -12.41 -19.70
C GLY A 136 -8.01 -12.24 -21.06
N THR A 137 -8.51 -12.91 -22.09
CA THR A 137 -8.07 -12.72 -23.48
C THR A 137 -9.25 -12.43 -24.38
N ASP A 138 -9.24 -11.25 -25.01
CA ASP A 138 -10.16 -10.85 -26.05
C ASP A 138 -9.42 -10.88 -27.40
N ASN A 139 -9.69 -11.92 -28.19
CA ASN A 139 -9.07 -12.09 -29.50
C ASN A 139 -9.68 -11.17 -30.56
N ALA A 140 -10.90 -10.67 -30.37
CA ALA A 140 -11.52 -9.75 -31.32
C ALA A 140 -10.90 -8.36 -31.21
N ALA A 141 -10.60 -7.92 -30.00
CA ALA A 141 -9.99 -6.62 -29.72
C ALA A 141 -8.45 -6.65 -29.66
N HIS A 142 -7.81 -7.82 -29.85
CA HIS A 142 -6.37 -8.02 -29.66
C HIS A 142 -5.90 -7.49 -28.29
N ARG A 143 -6.54 -7.96 -27.20
CA ARG A 143 -6.29 -7.46 -25.85
C ARG A 143 -6.23 -8.56 -24.81
N HIS A 144 -5.33 -8.38 -23.84
CA HIS A 144 -5.28 -9.13 -22.60
C HIS A 144 -5.69 -8.26 -21.41
N TYR A 145 -6.34 -8.87 -20.42
CA TYR A 145 -6.63 -8.26 -19.13
C TYR A 145 -5.98 -9.08 -18.03
N ILE A 146 -5.22 -8.44 -17.14
CA ILE A 146 -4.51 -9.12 -16.06
C ILE A 146 -4.95 -8.51 -14.73
N GLY A 147 -5.57 -9.32 -13.87
CA GLY A 147 -5.81 -8.99 -12.47
C GLY A 147 -4.84 -9.75 -11.58
N ILE A 148 -4.12 -9.09 -10.68
CA ILE A 148 -3.23 -9.77 -9.71
C ILE A 148 -3.85 -9.70 -8.31
N GLU A 149 -3.82 -10.81 -7.58
CA GLU A 149 -4.36 -10.84 -6.22
C GLU A 149 -3.53 -10.01 -5.24
N GLY A 150 -4.20 -9.46 -4.22
CA GLY A 150 -3.54 -8.90 -3.05
C GLY A 150 -3.23 -9.97 -2.02
N THR A 151 -2.47 -9.59 -0.99
CA THR A 151 -2.34 -10.42 0.21
C THR A 151 -3.68 -10.54 0.95
N GLN A 152 -3.90 -11.68 1.61
CA GLN A 152 -5.01 -11.88 2.53
C GLN A 152 -4.61 -11.63 3.99
N ASP A 153 -3.30 -11.47 4.26
CA ASP A 153 -2.76 -11.11 5.56
C ASP A 153 -2.27 -9.65 5.54
N PHE A 154 -3.16 -8.75 5.94
CA PHE A 154 -2.88 -7.32 6.00
C PHE A 154 -2.00 -6.93 7.20
N ARG A 155 -1.91 -7.77 8.24
CA ARG A 155 -1.03 -7.51 9.40
C ARG A 155 0.42 -7.75 9.03
N GLN A 156 0.67 -8.84 8.32
CA GLN A 156 1.98 -9.09 7.72
C GLN A 156 2.34 -7.97 6.74
N LEU A 157 1.39 -7.54 5.90
CA LEU A 157 1.60 -6.43 4.97
C LEU A 157 2.11 -5.16 5.69
N LEU A 158 1.49 -4.75 6.80
CA LEU A 158 1.94 -3.58 7.55
C LEU A 158 3.34 -3.75 8.14
N THR A 159 3.64 -4.94 8.66
CA THR A 159 4.95 -5.24 9.26
C THR A 159 6.05 -5.12 8.21
N ASP A 160 5.77 -5.57 6.99
CA ASP A 160 6.73 -5.59 5.89
C ASP A 160 6.69 -4.31 5.02
N ALA A 161 5.67 -3.46 5.18
CA ALA A 161 5.41 -2.32 4.30
C ALA A 161 6.59 -1.35 4.24
N ASP A 162 7.20 -0.99 5.37
CA ASP A 162 8.31 -0.02 5.41
C ASP A 162 9.68 -0.60 4.96
N ALA A 163 9.67 -1.67 4.16
CA ALA A 163 10.90 -2.20 3.59
C ALA A 163 11.62 -1.14 2.73
N VAL A 164 12.94 -1.03 2.93
CA VAL A 164 13.80 -0.12 2.16
C VAL A 164 13.69 -0.47 0.66
N PRO A 165 13.44 0.53 -0.22
CA PRO A 165 13.44 0.30 -1.67
C PRO A 165 14.74 -0.35 -2.12
N LYS A 166 14.65 -1.37 -2.98
CA LYS A 166 15.80 -2.03 -3.59
C LYS A 166 15.78 -1.85 -5.09
N GLN A 167 16.94 -1.71 -5.70
CA GLN A 167 17.06 -1.64 -7.16
C GLN A 167 16.50 -2.91 -7.79
N GLU A 168 15.56 -2.74 -8.72
CA GLU A 168 15.05 -3.82 -9.56
C GLU A 168 15.81 -3.81 -10.89
N SER A 169 16.52 -4.89 -11.18
CA SER A 169 17.49 -4.92 -12.29
C SER A 169 16.84 -4.79 -13.67
N ALA A 170 15.62 -5.30 -13.87
CA ALA A 170 14.94 -5.21 -15.17
C ALA A 170 14.40 -3.79 -15.43
N LEU A 171 14.01 -3.07 -14.38
CA LEU A 171 13.43 -1.72 -14.48
C LEU A 171 14.46 -0.60 -14.26
N ALA A 172 15.61 -0.89 -13.63
CA ALA A 172 16.65 0.06 -13.26
C ALA A 172 16.15 1.22 -12.37
N ILE A 173 15.22 0.91 -11.46
CA ILE A 173 14.64 1.85 -10.48
C ILE A 173 14.54 1.17 -9.11
N PRO A 174 14.57 1.93 -8.00
CA PRO A 174 14.34 1.37 -6.67
C PRO A 174 12.85 1.08 -6.46
N VAL A 175 12.52 -0.11 -5.96
CA VAL A 175 11.13 -0.55 -5.73
C VAL A 175 11.01 -1.34 -4.44
N HIS A 176 9.78 -1.51 -3.95
CA HIS A 176 9.52 -2.39 -2.82
C HIS A 176 9.79 -3.87 -3.19
N PRO A 177 10.69 -4.58 -2.48
CA PRO A 177 11.17 -5.89 -2.90
C PRO A 177 10.08 -6.97 -2.91
N GLY A 178 9.13 -6.92 -1.98
CA GLY A 178 8.01 -7.87 -1.96
C GLY A 178 7.08 -7.71 -3.16
N PHE A 179 6.83 -6.47 -3.59
CA PHE A 179 5.96 -6.20 -4.75
C PHE A 179 6.66 -6.61 -6.04
N ALA A 180 7.97 -6.35 -6.13
CA ALA A 180 8.79 -6.79 -7.27
C ALA A 180 8.87 -8.31 -7.39
N ALA A 181 8.97 -9.03 -6.26
CA ALA A 181 8.98 -10.49 -6.28
C ALA A 181 7.68 -11.07 -6.88
N VAL A 182 6.52 -10.53 -6.49
CA VAL A 182 5.21 -10.95 -7.02
C VAL A 182 5.07 -10.58 -8.50
N ALA A 183 5.42 -9.35 -8.89
CA ALA A 183 5.37 -8.94 -10.29
C ALA A 183 6.28 -9.78 -11.19
N ARG A 184 7.48 -10.13 -10.69
CA ARG A 184 8.42 -11.02 -11.39
C ARG A 184 7.85 -12.43 -11.53
N ALA A 185 7.28 -13.00 -10.46
CA ALA A 185 6.69 -14.34 -10.52
C ALA A 185 5.58 -14.44 -11.58
N VAL A 186 4.70 -13.43 -11.64
CA VAL A 186 3.64 -13.36 -12.66
C VAL A 186 4.24 -13.16 -14.07
N ASP A 187 5.20 -12.25 -14.24
CA ASP A 187 5.89 -12.01 -15.51
C ASP A 187 6.58 -13.28 -16.06
N GLU A 188 7.29 -14.00 -15.19
CA GLU A 188 7.97 -15.25 -15.53
C GLU A 188 6.98 -16.35 -15.89
N ASP A 189 5.88 -16.50 -15.15
CA ASP A 189 4.84 -17.49 -15.45
C ASP A 189 4.14 -17.20 -16.80
N LEU A 190 3.79 -15.94 -17.06
CA LEU A 190 3.20 -15.48 -18.32
C LEU A 190 4.13 -15.78 -19.51
N LYS A 191 5.44 -15.55 -19.36
CA LYS A 191 6.45 -15.82 -20.39
C LYS A 191 6.67 -17.31 -20.60
N ALA A 192 6.86 -18.08 -19.53
CA ALA A 192 7.11 -19.52 -19.60
C ALA A 192 5.96 -20.26 -20.29
N LYS A 193 4.72 -19.84 -20.04
CA LYS A 193 3.50 -20.41 -20.63
C LYS A 193 3.07 -19.72 -21.94
N GLN A 194 3.81 -18.71 -22.41
CA GLN A 194 3.52 -17.94 -23.63
C GLN A 194 2.07 -17.41 -23.67
N LEU A 195 1.60 -16.88 -22.55
CA LEU A 195 0.18 -16.50 -22.38
C LEU A 195 -0.17 -15.15 -23.00
N LEU A 196 0.82 -14.27 -23.21
CA LEU A 196 0.63 -12.98 -23.88
C LEU A 196 0.95 -13.11 -25.37
N LYS A 197 -0.02 -12.76 -26.21
CA LYS A 197 0.09 -12.85 -27.67
C LYS A 197 0.82 -11.63 -28.25
N PRO A 198 1.75 -11.82 -29.21
CA PRO A 198 2.37 -10.70 -29.91
C PRO A 198 1.33 -9.79 -30.58
N GLY A 199 1.54 -8.47 -30.50
CA GLY A 199 0.64 -7.47 -31.06
C GLY A 199 -0.63 -7.18 -30.24
N TYR A 200 -0.84 -7.89 -29.12
CA TYR A 200 -1.98 -7.61 -28.24
C TYR A 200 -1.60 -6.52 -27.22
N THR A 201 -2.56 -5.66 -26.90
CA THR A 201 -2.44 -4.69 -25.80
C THR A 201 -2.76 -5.34 -24.46
N VAL A 202 -2.25 -4.78 -23.37
CA VAL A 202 -2.47 -5.30 -22.01
C VAL A 202 -3.13 -4.24 -21.14
N GLY A 203 -4.29 -4.59 -20.58
CA GLY A 203 -4.93 -3.90 -19.48
C GLY A 203 -4.62 -4.58 -18.15
N LEU A 204 -4.25 -3.82 -17.13
CA LEU A 204 -3.83 -4.37 -15.85
C LEU A 204 -4.68 -3.83 -14.70
N THR A 205 -4.86 -4.65 -13.68
CA THR A 205 -5.51 -4.27 -12.43
C THR A 205 -5.05 -5.14 -11.26
N GLY A 206 -5.40 -4.71 -10.06
CA GLY A 206 -5.12 -5.42 -8.83
C GLY A 206 -5.54 -4.58 -7.64
N HIS A 207 -5.77 -5.27 -6.54
CA HIS A 207 -6.10 -4.64 -5.26
C HIS A 207 -4.95 -4.83 -4.26
N SER A 208 -4.73 -3.87 -3.37
CA SER A 208 -3.69 -3.94 -2.34
C SER A 208 -2.30 -4.21 -2.96
N LEU A 209 -1.55 -5.16 -2.41
CA LEU A 209 -0.29 -5.68 -2.96
C LEU A 209 -0.41 -6.05 -4.44
N GLY A 210 -1.54 -6.61 -4.89
CA GLY A 210 -1.78 -6.97 -6.28
C GLY A 210 -1.81 -5.75 -7.20
N GLY A 211 -2.30 -4.61 -6.72
CA GLY A 211 -2.24 -3.34 -7.46
C GLY A 211 -0.80 -2.84 -7.62
N ALA A 212 0.02 -2.97 -6.57
CA ALA A 212 1.44 -2.64 -6.64
C ALA A 212 2.21 -3.57 -7.61
N ALA A 213 1.94 -4.87 -7.54
CA ALA A 213 2.51 -5.85 -8.46
C ALA A 213 2.04 -5.62 -9.90
N ALA A 214 0.78 -5.22 -10.11
CA ALA A 214 0.24 -4.91 -11.44
C ALA A 214 0.93 -3.69 -12.05
N LEU A 215 1.24 -2.65 -11.26
CA LEU A 215 2.04 -1.52 -11.74
C LEU A 215 3.45 -1.95 -12.16
N LEU A 216 4.13 -2.75 -11.34
CA LEU A 216 5.46 -3.26 -11.69
C LEU A 216 5.43 -4.18 -12.91
N LEU A 217 4.42 -5.03 -13.05
CA LEU A 217 4.23 -5.86 -14.24
C LEU A 217 4.03 -4.99 -15.48
N ALA A 218 3.21 -3.93 -15.38
CA ALA A 218 3.02 -2.97 -16.47
C ALA A 218 4.34 -2.29 -16.88
N MET A 219 5.16 -1.86 -15.92
CA MET A 219 6.50 -1.32 -16.19
C MET A 219 7.40 -2.34 -16.90
N ARG A 220 7.37 -3.61 -16.49
CA ARG A 220 8.15 -4.70 -17.11
C ARG A 220 7.70 -4.97 -18.55
N ILE A 221 6.40 -4.95 -18.80
CA ILE A 221 5.81 -5.11 -20.14
C ILE A 221 6.26 -3.96 -21.05
N GLU A 222 6.12 -2.70 -20.63
CA GLU A 222 6.57 -1.55 -21.44
C GLU A 222 8.09 -1.59 -21.69
N LYS A 223 8.88 -1.97 -20.68
CA LYS A 223 10.35 -2.11 -20.81
C LYS A 223 10.75 -3.20 -21.81
N ALA A 224 9.96 -4.28 -21.90
CA ALA A 224 10.15 -5.36 -22.87
C ALA A 224 9.59 -5.05 -24.27
N GLY A 225 9.06 -3.84 -24.49
CA GLY A 225 8.48 -3.42 -25.78
C GLY A 225 7.01 -3.79 -25.98
N GLY A 226 6.34 -4.31 -24.95
CA GLY A 226 4.90 -4.57 -24.98
C GLY A 226 4.07 -3.30 -24.80
N ALA A 227 2.79 -3.36 -25.20
CA ALA A 227 1.89 -2.22 -25.14
C ALA A 227 0.94 -2.35 -23.93
N VAL A 228 1.15 -1.52 -22.91
CA VAL A 228 0.17 -1.33 -21.83
C VAL A 228 -0.84 -0.27 -22.27
N GLU A 229 -2.11 -0.64 -22.30
CA GLU A 229 -3.18 0.29 -22.65
C GLU A 229 -3.69 1.05 -21.42
N ARG A 230 -3.93 0.34 -20.33
CA ARG A 230 -4.56 0.89 -19.14
C ARG A 230 -4.16 0.15 -17.88
N LEU A 231 -3.98 0.89 -16.79
CA LEU A 231 -3.80 0.34 -15.45
C LEU A 231 -4.79 1.00 -14.50
N VAL A 232 -5.63 0.20 -13.85
CA VAL A 232 -6.52 0.67 -12.79
C VAL A 232 -6.29 -0.15 -11.53
N THR A 233 -5.99 0.48 -10.41
CA THR A 233 -5.70 -0.23 -9.16
C THR A 233 -6.56 0.24 -8.00
N PHE A 234 -6.71 -0.60 -6.99
CA PHE A 234 -7.57 -0.34 -5.82
C PHE A 234 -6.75 -0.50 -4.54
N GLY A 235 -6.68 0.53 -3.71
CA GLY A 235 -5.89 0.47 -2.47
C GLY A 235 -4.40 0.20 -2.70
N GLN A 236 -3.86 0.57 -3.86
CA GLN A 236 -2.46 0.33 -4.20
C GLN A 236 -1.52 1.12 -3.27
N PRO A 237 -0.57 0.46 -2.57
CA PRO A 237 0.52 1.12 -1.86
C PRO A 237 1.55 1.72 -2.82
N LYS A 238 2.39 2.65 -2.33
CA LYS A 238 3.50 3.23 -3.09
C LYS A 238 4.50 2.15 -3.48
N VAL A 239 5.07 2.28 -4.68
CA VAL A 239 5.83 1.20 -5.31
C VAL A 239 7.31 1.54 -5.48
N THR A 240 7.61 2.78 -5.83
CA THR A 240 8.94 3.28 -6.19
C THR A 240 9.11 4.71 -5.69
N ASP A 241 10.26 5.33 -5.92
CA ASP A 241 10.53 6.72 -5.57
C ASP A 241 10.07 7.70 -6.67
N THR A 242 10.29 9.00 -6.46
CA THR A 242 9.92 10.03 -7.44
C THR A 242 10.66 9.88 -8.77
N ALA A 243 11.90 9.38 -8.75
CA ALA A 243 12.68 9.15 -9.96
C ALA A 243 12.09 7.98 -10.77
N GLY A 244 11.67 6.90 -10.11
CA GLY A 244 11.00 5.76 -10.74
C GLY A 244 9.64 6.12 -11.31
N VAL A 245 8.84 6.94 -10.60
CA VAL A 245 7.60 7.51 -11.14
C VAL A 245 7.88 8.31 -12.42
N SER A 246 8.93 9.13 -12.40
CA SER A 246 9.32 9.97 -13.54
C SER A 246 9.82 9.14 -14.73
N ALA A 247 10.58 8.07 -14.47
CA ALA A 247 11.10 7.16 -15.50
C ALA A 247 9.98 6.48 -16.30
N PHE A 248 8.81 6.27 -15.69
CA PHE A 248 7.63 5.65 -16.30
C PHE A 248 6.46 6.63 -16.47
N ASN A 249 6.73 7.93 -16.65
CA ASN A 249 5.68 8.96 -16.70
C ASN A 249 4.59 8.69 -17.77
N ARG A 250 4.93 8.07 -18.91
CA ARG A 250 3.92 7.69 -19.93
C ARG A 250 2.95 6.62 -19.42
N LEU A 251 3.44 5.65 -18.65
CA LEU A 251 2.59 4.66 -17.99
C LEU A 251 1.74 5.31 -16.89
N MET A 252 2.31 6.28 -16.15
CA MET A 252 1.55 7.02 -15.12
C MET A 252 0.34 7.75 -15.71
N GLN A 253 0.46 8.31 -16.92
CA GLN A 253 -0.67 8.93 -17.63
C GLN A 253 -1.79 7.94 -18.00
N LYS A 254 -1.50 6.64 -18.03
CA LYS A 254 -2.48 5.54 -18.25
C LYS A 254 -2.90 4.88 -16.95
N THR A 255 -2.46 5.38 -15.80
CA THR A 255 -2.67 4.77 -14.49
C THR A 255 -3.69 5.56 -13.69
N THR A 256 -4.74 4.90 -13.23
CA THR A 256 -5.70 5.46 -12.26
C THR A 256 -5.73 4.61 -11.01
N ARG A 257 -5.49 5.25 -9.88
CA ARG A 257 -5.53 4.65 -8.56
C ARG A 257 -6.84 5.02 -7.88
N VAL A 258 -7.58 4.03 -7.43
CA VAL A 258 -8.79 4.21 -6.63
C VAL A 258 -8.41 3.99 -5.17
N VAL A 259 -8.69 4.97 -4.32
CA VAL A 259 -8.29 4.98 -2.92
C VAL A 259 -9.51 5.25 -2.06
N SER A 260 -9.72 4.48 -1.00
CA SER A 260 -10.73 4.79 0.02
C SER A 260 -10.14 5.75 1.06
N CYS A 261 -10.93 6.73 1.55
CA CYS A 261 -10.47 7.67 2.60
C CYS A 261 -10.00 7.01 3.90
N ASP A 262 -10.57 5.84 4.21
CA ASP A 262 -10.25 5.02 5.38
C ASP A 262 -9.27 3.87 5.06
N ASP A 263 -8.64 3.86 3.87
CA ASP A 263 -7.63 2.87 3.51
C ASP A 263 -6.21 3.36 3.80
N VAL A 264 -5.64 2.88 4.90
CA VAL A 264 -4.27 3.22 5.31
C VAL A 264 -3.17 2.64 4.42
N VAL A 265 -3.41 1.48 3.80
CA VAL A 265 -2.40 0.77 3.02
C VAL A 265 -2.04 1.56 1.76
N ALA A 266 -3.02 2.26 1.18
CA ALA A 266 -2.79 3.13 0.03
C ALA A 266 -1.75 4.24 0.28
N PHE A 267 -1.40 4.54 1.54
CA PHE A 267 -0.44 5.60 1.90
C PHE A 267 0.91 5.06 2.40
N LEU A 268 1.06 3.73 2.47
CA LEU A 268 2.32 3.04 2.73
C LEU A 268 3.02 2.68 1.42
N PRO A 269 4.33 2.42 1.43
CA PRO A 269 5.28 2.66 2.52
C PRO A 269 5.58 4.15 2.71
N SER A 270 6.08 4.55 3.88
CA SER A 270 6.21 5.99 4.20
C SER A 270 7.39 6.68 3.46
N ARG A 271 8.63 6.31 3.79
CA ARG A 271 9.87 7.00 3.40
C ARG A 271 10.50 6.43 2.13
N GLY A 272 10.96 7.30 1.23
CA GLY A 272 11.67 6.89 0.02
C GLY A 272 10.75 6.37 -1.09
N TYR A 273 9.44 6.53 -0.93
CA TYR A 273 8.44 6.13 -1.91
C TYR A 273 7.53 7.30 -2.28
N ALA A 274 7.04 7.27 -3.52
CA ALA A 274 6.09 8.22 -4.06
C ALA A 274 5.01 7.48 -4.85
N HIS A 275 3.86 8.13 -5.00
CA HIS A 275 2.86 7.68 -5.95
C HIS A 275 3.04 8.32 -7.32
N GLY A 276 2.57 7.60 -8.33
CA GLY A 276 2.31 8.13 -9.66
C GLY A 276 0.91 7.76 -10.14
N GLY A 277 0.49 8.40 -11.23
CA GLY A 277 -0.82 8.23 -11.83
C GLY A 277 -1.91 9.13 -11.24
N ASP A 278 -3.04 9.14 -11.93
CA ASP A 278 -4.25 9.86 -11.49
C ASP A 278 -4.87 9.15 -10.28
N VAL A 279 -5.54 9.88 -9.40
CA VAL A 279 -6.15 9.33 -8.19
C VAL A 279 -7.63 9.72 -8.07
N LEU A 280 -8.47 8.71 -7.86
CA LEU A 280 -9.85 8.88 -7.41
C LEU A 280 -9.94 8.46 -5.93
N LEU A 281 -10.07 9.45 -5.05
CA LEU A 281 -10.33 9.23 -3.64
C LEU A 281 -11.85 9.14 -3.40
N LEU A 282 -12.27 7.99 -2.86
CA LEU A 282 -13.65 7.67 -2.53
C LEU A 282 -13.95 8.13 -1.11
N LEU A 283 -14.79 9.16 -1.00
CA LEU A 283 -15.37 9.64 0.25
C LEU A 283 -16.72 8.98 0.50
N ASP A 284 -17.41 9.35 1.57
CA ASP A 284 -18.80 8.95 1.77
C ASP A 284 -19.68 9.59 0.69
N SER A 285 -20.60 8.79 0.15
CA SER A 285 -21.51 9.24 -0.90
C SER A 285 -22.28 10.50 -0.45
N PRO A 286 -22.46 11.50 -1.34
CA PRO A 286 -22.15 11.46 -2.77
C PRO A 286 -20.77 12.03 -3.14
N HIS A 287 -19.86 12.14 -2.17
CA HIS A 287 -18.62 12.90 -2.33
C HIS A 287 -17.49 12.08 -2.96
N PHE A 288 -16.56 12.78 -3.61
CA PHE A 288 -15.34 12.18 -4.16
C PHE A 288 -14.29 13.25 -4.42
N GLU A 289 -13.04 12.83 -4.56
CA GLU A 289 -11.96 13.69 -5.05
C GLU A 289 -11.26 13.05 -6.24
N ALA A 290 -11.22 13.76 -7.38
CA ALA A 290 -10.50 13.37 -8.58
C ALA A 290 -9.28 14.27 -8.78
N ALA A 291 -8.08 13.75 -8.54
CA ALA A 291 -6.84 14.53 -8.52
C ALA A 291 -5.71 13.89 -9.34
N ARG A 292 -4.67 14.66 -9.65
CA ARG A 292 -3.47 14.22 -10.38
C ARG A 292 -2.19 14.27 -9.53
N GLU A 293 -2.35 14.31 -8.21
CA GLU A 293 -1.25 14.51 -7.28
C GLU A 293 -1.11 13.36 -6.29
N ASP A 294 0.06 13.28 -5.66
CA ASP A 294 0.34 12.32 -4.60
C ASP A 294 -0.31 12.75 -3.29
N LEU A 295 -1.48 12.16 -2.98
CA LEU A 295 -2.24 12.42 -1.76
C LEU A 295 -1.46 12.09 -0.48
N SER A 296 -0.39 11.28 -0.54
CA SER A 296 0.35 10.84 0.65
C SER A 296 1.06 11.97 1.40
N ARG A 297 1.19 13.15 0.78
CA ARG A 297 1.77 14.34 1.39
C ARG A 297 0.77 15.21 2.15
N ARG A 298 -0.53 14.89 2.09
CA ARG A 298 -1.59 15.67 2.74
C ARG A 298 -1.73 15.28 4.21
N LEU A 299 -2.22 16.24 5.02
CA LEU A 299 -2.38 16.05 6.47
C LEU A 299 -3.25 14.86 6.83
N PHE A 300 -4.33 14.59 6.08
CA PHE A 300 -5.20 13.44 6.32
C PHE A 300 -4.45 12.11 6.18
N ALA A 301 -3.58 11.99 5.17
CA ALA A 301 -2.79 10.78 4.95
C ALA A 301 -1.77 10.57 6.06
N ILE A 302 -1.14 11.65 6.54
CA ILE A 302 -0.23 11.63 7.69
C ILE A 302 -0.98 11.21 8.96
N ALA A 303 -2.19 11.73 9.18
CA ALA A 303 -3.01 11.38 10.33
C ALA A 303 -3.49 9.91 10.29
N LEU A 304 -3.87 9.42 9.11
CA LEU A 304 -4.22 8.01 8.90
C LEU A 304 -3.07 7.06 9.21
N LEU A 305 -1.84 7.42 8.83
CA LEU A 305 -0.64 6.68 9.23
C LEU A 305 -0.36 6.81 10.74
N GLY A 306 -0.74 7.92 11.38
CA GLY A 306 -0.66 8.10 12.83
C GLY A 306 -1.51 7.10 13.60
N ASN A 307 -2.72 6.80 13.10
CA ASN A 307 -3.64 5.84 13.69
C ASN A 307 -3.11 4.38 13.66
N LEU A 308 -2.07 4.09 12.87
CA LEU A 308 -1.42 2.77 12.84
C LEU A 308 -0.75 2.42 14.18
N LYS A 309 -0.39 3.41 15.00
CA LYS A 309 0.34 3.19 16.26
C LYS A 309 -0.51 2.51 17.33
N ASP A 310 -1.83 2.54 17.19
CA ASP A 310 -2.80 2.01 18.15
C ASP A 310 -3.50 0.71 17.66
N VAL A 311 -2.97 0.07 16.60
CA VAL A 311 -3.63 -1.04 15.91
C VAL A 311 -3.58 -2.33 16.71
N ARG A 312 -4.63 -2.53 17.51
CA ARG A 312 -5.00 -3.85 18.05
C ARG A 312 -6.19 -4.47 17.32
N ASP A 313 -6.86 -3.72 16.45
CA ASP A 313 -8.20 -4.03 15.94
C ASP A 313 -8.25 -4.12 14.41
N ASP A 314 -9.05 -5.03 13.88
CA ASP A 314 -9.17 -5.32 12.45
C ASP A 314 -9.93 -4.20 11.69
N GLU A 315 -10.58 -3.30 12.44
CA GLU A 315 -11.37 -2.17 11.92
C GLU A 315 -10.55 -1.22 11.02
N ILE A 316 -9.24 -1.07 11.26
CA ILE A 316 -8.38 -0.17 10.46
C ILE A 316 -8.23 -0.64 9.01
N PHE A 317 -8.47 -1.92 8.73
CA PHE A 317 -8.40 -2.47 7.38
C PHE A 317 -9.76 -2.52 6.70
N ARG A 318 -10.85 -2.10 7.36
CA ARG A 318 -12.19 -2.12 6.77
C ARG A 318 -12.23 -1.37 5.43
N GLY A 319 -11.56 -0.21 5.36
CA GLY A 319 -11.41 0.60 4.15
C GLY A 319 -10.61 -0.08 3.04
N HIS A 320 -9.74 -1.03 3.42
CA HIS A 320 -8.80 -1.71 2.53
C HIS A 320 -9.33 -3.06 2.00
N HIS A 321 -10.58 -3.44 2.22
CA HIS A 321 -11.14 -4.62 1.56
C HIS A 321 -11.67 -4.26 0.17
N MET A 322 -11.39 -5.11 -0.84
CA MET A 322 -11.91 -4.90 -2.19
C MET A 322 -13.45 -4.79 -2.25
N ASN A 323 -14.17 -5.48 -1.36
CA ASN A 323 -15.62 -5.34 -1.25
C ASN A 323 -16.06 -3.94 -0.80
N THR A 324 -15.26 -3.27 0.04
CA THR A 324 -15.49 -1.87 0.44
C THR A 324 -15.37 -0.94 -0.76
N TYR A 325 -14.35 -1.14 -1.60
CA TYR A 325 -14.20 -0.41 -2.87
C TYR A 325 -15.41 -0.60 -3.80
N ILE A 326 -15.83 -1.84 -4.03
CA ILE A 326 -17.00 -2.15 -4.87
C ILE A 326 -18.26 -1.48 -4.31
N THR A 327 -18.48 -1.60 -3.00
CA THR A 327 -19.66 -1.02 -2.33
C THR A 327 -19.68 0.50 -2.46
N ARG A 328 -18.54 1.16 -2.27
CA ARG A 328 -18.41 2.61 -2.45
C ARG A 328 -18.63 3.01 -3.91
N LEU A 329 -18.06 2.30 -4.88
CA LEU A 329 -18.22 2.61 -6.30
C LEU A 329 -19.66 2.46 -6.82
N ALA A 330 -20.47 1.60 -6.18
CA ALA A 330 -21.89 1.45 -6.49
C ALA A 330 -22.75 2.64 -6.03
N GLN A 331 -22.22 3.52 -5.19
CA GLN A 331 -22.95 4.70 -4.69
C GLN A 331 -22.73 5.94 -5.60
N PRO A 332 -23.67 6.90 -5.60
CA PRO A 332 -23.54 8.13 -6.38
C PRO A 332 -22.25 8.91 -6.08
N ARG A 333 -21.66 9.51 -7.13
CA ARG A 333 -20.46 10.36 -7.03
C ARG A 333 -20.71 11.67 -7.77
N THR A 334 -21.45 12.56 -7.13
CA THR A 334 -21.97 13.79 -7.75
C THR A 334 -21.45 15.07 -7.12
N LYS A 335 -20.78 14.98 -5.96
CA LYS A 335 -20.26 16.13 -5.24
C LYS A 335 -18.73 16.07 -5.13
N PRO A 336 -17.98 16.68 -6.06
CA PRO A 336 -16.53 16.74 -5.92
C PRO A 336 -16.15 17.58 -4.71
N GLN A 337 -15.04 17.22 -4.07
CA GLN A 337 -14.52 17.89 -2.89
C GLN A 337 -13.00 17.70 -2.82
N ILE A 338 -12.30 18.64 -2.15
CA ILE A 338 -10.93 18.40 -1.69
C ILE A 338 -11.01 17.93 -0.24
N TYR A 339 -10.53 16.73 0.03
CA TYR A 339 -10.57 16.15 1.36
C TYR A 339 -9.39 16.67 2.20
N THR A 340 -9.71 17.43 3.24
CA THR A 340 -8.73 18.12 4.09
C THR A 340 -8.83 17.76 5.58
N THR A 341 -9.80 16.92 5.98
CA THR A 341 -9.97 16.54 7.39
C THR A 341 -8.74 15.82 7.93
N ILE A 342 -8.40 16.13 9.18
CA ILE A 342 -7.30 15.47 9.90
C ILE A 342 -7.79 14.15 10.49
N ASP A 343 -9.10 13.96 10.66
CA ASP A 343 -9.66 12.68 11.07
C ASP A 343 -10.05 11.84 9.84
N PRO A 344 -9.27 10.81 9.49
CA PRO A 344 -9.56 9.99 8.32
C PRO A 344 -10.75 9.05 8.53
N LYS A 345 -11.23 8.86 9.76
CA LYS A 345 -12.46 8.08 10.02
C LYS A 345 -13.71 8.85 9.60
N LEU A 346 -13.63 10.17 9.59
CA LEU A 346 -14.66 11.05 9.05
C LEU A 346 -14.50 11.14 7.54
N CYS A 347 -14.83 10.06 6.84
CA CYS A 347 -14.95 10.00 5.39
C CYS A 347 -16.04 10.94 4.82
N ASP A 348 -16.65 11.76 5.65
CA ASP A 348 -17.68 12.70 5.25
C ASP A 348 -17.07 13.85 4.44
N GLY A 349 -17.95 14.47 3.64
CA GLY A 349 -17.60 15.61 2.81
C GLY A 349 -17.61 16.93 3.57
N HIS A 350 -17.32 16.96 4.87
CA HIS A 350 -17.56 18.14 5.70
C HIS A 350 -16.32 18.69 6.40
#